data_AF-A0A358XMF1-F1
#
_entry.id   AF-A0A358XMF1-F1
#
_cell.length_a   1.000
_cell.length_b   1.000
_cell.length_c   1.000
_cell.angle_alpha   90.00
_cell.angle_beta   90.00
_cell.angle_gamma   90.00
#
_symmetry.space_group_name_H-M   'P 1'
#
loop_
_entity.id
_entity.type
_entity.pdbx_description
1 polymer ?
#
loop_
_entity_poly.entity_id
_entity_poly.type
_entity_poly.pdbx_seq_one_letter_code
_entity_poly.pdbx_strand_id
1 'polypeptide(L)'
;MRKILDLMLATLALGAASCNKTLVNTEESVGSLKAKTSSTTVTNEWRSNPYKLNVIYFVPNDVDSIPNFRKRLSKILLDAQNMFASNMDREGFGRKSFGLDLVSDSLINIHYIAGKYGKATYPYSGGSGAVKAEVDSYFNQNPSGKKSEHNLIIIPTYNTDPANPGGPPFYGTGTSCYALDYVNLDAKNLGIGGDIGWKATV
;
A
#
# COMPACT_ATOMS: atom_id res chain seq x y z
N MET A 1 -66.13 35.85 -20.38
CA MET A 1 -65.21 37.01 -20.30
C MET A 1 -63.80 36.44 -20.25
N ARG A 2 -63.06 36.16 -21.33
CA ARG A 2 -62.46 37.00 -22.39
C ARG A 2 -61.54 38.12 -21.84
N LYS A 3 -60.22 37.92 -22.07
CA LYS A 3 -59.06 38.84 -21.97
C LYS A 3 -58.53 39.03 -20.54
N ILE A 4 -57.23 38.86 -20.24
CA ILE A 4 -56.02 39.63 -20.67
C ILE A 4 -54.81 38.68 -20.50
N LEU A 5 -54.08 38.25 -21.54
CA LEU A 5 -53.00 38.93 -22.29
C LEU A 5 -51.69 39.11 -21.50
N ASP A 6 -50.72 38.25 -21.85
CA ASP A 6 -49.27 38.42 -21.95
C ASP A 6 -48.45 39.02 -20.80
N LEU A 7 -47.64 38.15 -20.19
CA LEU A 7 -46.25 38.50 -19.89
C LEU A 7 -45.35 37.28 -20.09
N MET A 8 -44.76 37.18 -21.29
CA MET A 8 -43.56 36.37 -21.50
C MET A 8 -42.38 37.06 -20.83
N LEU A 9 -41.62 36.33 -20.02
CA LEU A 9 -40.17 36.42 -20.07
C LEU A 9 -39.54 35.13 -19.54
N ALA A 10 -38.67 34.58 -20.38
CA ALA A 10 -37.96 33.34 -20.20
C ALA A 10 -36.94 33.39 -19.06
N THR A 11 -36.85 32.32 -18.27
CA THR A 11 -35.62 31.87 -17.60
C THR A 11 -35.76 30.37 -17.34
N LEU A 12 -35.28 29.56 -18.29
CA LEU A 12 -34.00 28.85 -18.22
C LEU A 12 -34.06 27.62 -17.30
N ALA A 13 -34.32 26.48 -17.93
CA ALA A 13 -34.11 25.15 -17.36
C ALA A 13 -32.65 25.01 -16.92
N LEU A 14 -32.39 24.99 -15.60
CA LEU A 14 -31.14 24.48 -15.06
C LEU A 14 -31.31 23.00 -14.74
N GLY A 15 -30.56 22.21 -15.50
CA GLY A 15 -30.59 20.76 -15.50
C GLY A 15 -30.16 20.14 -14.18
N ALA A 16 -30.64 18.91 -13.99
CA ALA A 16 -30.10 17.95 -13.06
C ALA A 16 -28.63 17.66 -13.44
N ALA A 17 -27.69 18.33 -12.78
CA ALA A 17 -26.31 17.89 -12.71
C ALA A 17 -26.24 16.73 -11.71
N SER A 18 -26.56 15.53 -12.20
CA SER A 18 -26.16 14.27 -11.58
C SER A 18 -24.64 14.19 -11.62
N CYS A 19 -24.00 14.66 -10.55
CA CYS A 19 -22.60 14.34 -10.28
C CYS A 19 -22.55 12.93 -9.68
N ASN A 20 -22.68 11.92 -10.53
CA ASN A 20 -22.06 10.64 -10.19
C ASN A 20 -20.56 10.92 -10.07
N LYS A 21 -20.02 10.87 -8.85
CA LYS A 21 -18.59 10.77 -8.65
C LYS A 21 -18.17 9.48 -9.36
N THR A 22 -17.61 9.63 -10.55
CA THR A 22 -16.83 8.58 -11.17
C THR A 22 -15.74 8.23 -10.18
N LEU A 23 -15.86 7.05 -9.56
CA LEU A 23 -14.75 6.41 -8.89
C LEU A 23 -13.66 6.31 -9.95
N VAL A 24 -12.65 7.17 -9.85
CA VAL A 24 -11.42 6.97 -10.58
C VAL A 24 -10.81 5.76 -9.90
N ASN A 25 -11.21 4.59 -10.37
CA ASN A 25 -10.51 3.35 -10.12
C ASN A 25 -9.15 3.54 -10.79
N THR A 26 -8.20 4.14 -10.07
CA THR A 26 -6.79 4.07 -10.44
C THR A 26 -6.36 2.65 -10.10
N GLU A 27 -6.90 1.69 -10.84
CA GLU A 27 -6.12 0.53 -11.19
C GLU A 27 -4.89 1.14 -11.88
N GLU A 28 -3.77 1.23 -11.15
CA GLU A 28 -2.50 0.91 -11.80
C GLU A 28 -2.74 -0.48 -12.38
N SER A 29 -3.26 -0.48 -13.61
CA SER A 29 -3.31 -1.63 -14.47
C SER A 29 -1.86 -2.10 -14.47
N VAL A 30 -1.60 -3.16 -13.70
CA VAL A 30 -0.61 -4.15 -14.09
C VAL A 30 -1.19 -4.68 -15.39
N GLY A 31 -0.97 -3.90 -16.45
CA GLY A 31 -1.45 -4.19 -17.76
C GLY A 31 -0.99 -5.59 -18.02
N SER A 32 -1.93 -6.43 -18.43
CA SER A 32 -1.69 -7.76 -18.95
C SER A 32 -0.34 -7.74 -19.66
N LEU A 33 0.70 -8.18 -18.96
CA LEU A 33 2.02 -8.35 -19.51
C LEU A 33 1.83 -9.57 -20.41
N LYS A 34 1.41 -9.33 -21.65
CA LYS A 34 1.66 -10.28 -22.72
C LYS A 34 3.12 -10.64 -22.60
N ALA A 35 3.35 -11.89 -22.21
CA ALA A 35 4.65 -12.44 -21.90
C ALA A 35 5.58 -12.22 -23.10
N LYS A 36 6.37 -11.15 -23.03
CA LYS A 36 7.66 -11.12 -23.68
C LYS A 36 8.58 -11.76 -22.65
N THR A 37 8.75 -13.07 -22.80
CA THR A 37 9.57 -13.93 -21.95
C THR A 37 11.04 -13.55 -22.13
N SER A 38 11.42 -12.38 -21.65
CA SER A 38 12.80 -12.12 -21.25
C SER A 38 12.93 -12.78 -19.89
N SER A 39 13.42 -14.01 -19.88
CA SER A 39 13.82 -14.72 -18.67
C SER A 39 15.02 -14.00 -18.05
N THR A 40 14.78 -12.82 -17.48
CA THR A 40 15.76 -12.18 -16.61
C THR A 40 15.77 -13.00 -15.33
N THR A 41 16.81 -13.81 -15.16
CA THR A 41 17.00 -14.60 -13.95
C THR A 41 17.10 -13.65 -12.75
N VAL A 42 16.12 -13.72 -11.85
CA VAL A 42 16.15 -13.02 -10.55
C VAL A 42 17.38 -13.48 -9.78
N THR A 43 18.26 -12.55 -9.41
CA THR A 43 19.58 -12.78 -8.79
C THR A 43 19.59 -12.62 -7.26
N ASN A 44 18.48 -12.14 -6.66
CA ASN A 44 18.38 -11.98 -5.21
C ASN A 44 18.84 -13.24 -4.42
N GLU A 45 19.72 -13.03 -3.43
CA GLU A 45 20.37 -14.08 -2.62
C GLU A 45 19.38 -15.00 -1.89
N TRP A 46 18.21 -14.47 -1.49
CA TRP A 46 17.20 -15.19 -0.70
C TRP A 46 15.97 -15.58 -1.53
N ARG A 47 16.04 -15.54 -2.88
CA ARG A 47 14.92 -15.88 -3.78
C ARG A 47 14.34 -17.28 -3.55
N SER A 48 15.17 -18.22 -3.08
CA SER A 48 14.82 -19.62 -2.82
C SER A 48 14.43 -19.89 -1.37
N ASN A 49 14.30 -18.86 -0.53
CA ASN A 49 13.84 -19.04 0.84
C ASN A 49 12.41 -19.65 0.81
N PRO A 50 12.17 -20.81 1.45
CA PRO A 50 10.87 -21.47 1.44
C PRO A 50 9.79 -20.65 2.15
N TYR A 51 10.19 -19.74 3.06
CA TYR A 51 9.28 -18.84 3.76
C TYR A 51 9.58 -17.39 3.39
N LYS A 52 8.54 -16.67 2.98
CA LYS A 52 8.67 -15.26 2.58
C LYS A 52 7.72 -14.40 3.39
N LEU A 53 8.16 -13.20 3.74
CA LEU A 53 7.32 -12.19 4.36
C LEU A 53 6.18 -11.84 3.40
N ASN A 54 4.93 -11.98 3.86
CA ASN A 54 3.80 -11.49 3.08
C ASN A 54 3.79 -9.96 3.20
N VAL A 55 3.87 -9.26 2.08
CA VAL A 55 3.80 -7.79 2.05
C VAL A 55 2.43 -7.39 1.50
N ILE A 56 1.67 -6.67 2.32
CA ILE A 56 0.30 -6.28 2.05
C ILE A 56 0.21 -4.76 2.02
N TYR A 57 -0.47 -4.22 1.00
CA TYR A 57 -0.88 -2.83 0.95
C TYR A 57 -2.40 -2.77 1.14
N PHE A 58 -2.82 -2.43 2.35
CA PHE A 58 -4.22 -2.44 2.77
C PHE A 58 -4.76 -1.00 2.72
N VAL A 59 -5.85 -0.79 1.98
CA VAL A 59 -6.39 0.55 1.72
C VAL A 59 -7.86 0.61 2.18
N PRO A 60 -8.20 1.39 3.23
CA PRO A 60 -9.60 1.63 3.59
C PRO A 60 -10.40 2.19 2.41
N ASN A 61 -11.70 1.89 2.32
CA ASN A 61 -12.51 2.22 1.13
C ASN A 61 -12.76 3.74 0.91
N ASP A 62 -12.37 4.57 1.87
CA ASP A 62 -12.50 6.04 1.86
C ASP A 62 -11.12 6.74 1.94
N VAL A 63 -10.07 6.03 1.51
CA VAL A 63 -8.68 6.50 1.43
C VAL A 63 -8.10 6.10 0.08
N ASP A 64 -7.33 7.01 -0.53
CA ASP A 64 -6.61 6.71 -1.78
C ASP A 64 -5.27 6.03 -1.49
N SER A 65 -4.84 5.14 -2.39
CA SER A 65 -3.47 4.61 -2.37
C SER A 65 -2.44 5.71 -2.69
N ILE A 66 -1.25 5.62 -2.10
CA ILE A 66 -0.16 6.55 -2.43
C ILE A 66 0.47 6.14 -3.77
N PRO A 67 0.67 7.07 -4.72
CA PRO A 67 1.27 6.77 -6.02
C PRO A 67 2.61 6.02 -5.93
N ASN A 68 2.86 5.14 -6.90
CA ASN A 68 4.11 4.38 -7.02
C ASN A 68 4.49 3.53 -5.78
N PHE A 69 3.53 3.20 -4.90
CA PHE A 69 3.81 2.44 -3.67
C PHE A 69 4.57 1.14 -3.95
N ARG A 70 4.24 0.43 -5.04
CA ARG A 70 4.92 -0.80 -5.43
C ARG A 70 6.42 -0.59 -5.58
N LYS A 71 6.83 0.44 -6.31
CA LYS A 71 8.24 0.75 -6.57
C LYS A 71 8.94 1.26 -5.31
N ARG A 72 8.33 2.22 -4.60
CA ARG A 72 8.92 2.84 -3.39
C ARG A 72 9.13 1.80 -2.29
N LEU A 73 8.08 1.03 -1.98
CA LEU A 73 8.12 0.01 -0.94
C LEU A 73 9.01 -1.17 -1.32
N SER A 74 9.05 -1.58 -2.61
CA SER A 74 10.01 -2.61 -3.06
C SER A 74 11.44 -2.20 -2.77
N LYS A 75 11.83 -0.96 -3.11
CA LYS A 75 13.20 -0.48 -2.85
C LYS A 75 13.51 -0.49 -1.34
N ILE A 76 12.61 0.05 -0.52
CA ILE A 76 12.79 0.09 0.94
C ILE A 76 12.94 -1.33 1.51
N LEU A 77 12.11 -2.28 1.07
CA LEU A 77 12.13 -3.64 1.62
C LEU A 77 13.31 -4.47 1.12
N LEU A 78 13.77 -4.26 -0.11
CA LEU A 78 15.01 -4.86 -0.61
C LEU A 78 16.25 -4.30 0.11
N ASP A 79 16.27 -3.00 0.41
CA ASP A 79 17.33 -2.39 1.22
C ASP A 79 17.30 -2.93 2.65
N ALA A 80 16.11 -3.03 3.26
CA ALA A 80 15.94 -3.63 4.57
C ALA A 80 16.40 -5.09 4.58
N GLN A 81 16.05 -5.89 3.57
CA GLN A 81 16.49 -7.27 3.44
C GLN A 81 18.03 -7.37 3.46
N ASN A 82 18.72 -6.50 2.72
CA ASN A 82 20.19 -6.42 2.71
C ASN A 82 20.77 -5.92 4.05
N MET A 83 20.09 -4.97 4.70
CA MET A 83 20.47 -4.49 6.03
C MET A 83 20.42 -5.63 7.04
N PHE A 84 19.32 -6.40 7.10
CA PHE A 84 19.21 -7.57 7.97
C PHE A 84 20.31 -8.59 7.68
N ALA A 85 20.58 -8.89 6.41
CA ALA A 85 21.65 -9.79 6.01
C ALA A 85 23.03 -9.36 6.51
N SER A 86 23.36 -8.08 6.33
CA SER A 86 24.65 -7.51 6.73
C SER A 86 24.82 -7.52 8.24
N ASN A 87 23.75 -7.25 9.00
CA ASN A 87 23.79 -7.34 10.46
C ASN A 87 23.91 -8.80 10.92
N MET A 88 23.14 -9.73 10.35
CA MET A 88 23.24 -11.16 10.69
C MET A 88 24.63 -11.74 10.43
N ASP A 89 25.27 -11.32 9.33
CA ASP A 89 26.64 -11.71 9.01
C ASP A 89 27.65 -11.12 9.99
N ARG A 90 27.53 -9.82 10.29
CA ARG A 90 28.38 -9.13 11.28
C ARG A 90 28.30 -9.80 12.66
N GLU A 91 27.13 -10.24 13.07
CA GLU A 91 26.93 -10.93 14.35
C GLU A 91 27.28 -12.43 14.32
N GLY A 92 27.84 -12.95 13.22
CA GLY A 92 28.35 -14.32 13.14
C GLY A 92 27.30 -15.39 12.81
N PHE A 93 26.08 -15.00 12.43
CA PHE A 93 25.04 -15.95 11.99
C PHE A 93 25.12 -16.30 10.50
N GLY A 94 26.05 -15.65 9.78
CA GLY A 94 26.20 -15.66 8.32
C GLY A 94 25.19 -14.74 7.63
N ARG A 95 25.39 -14.47 6.33
CA ARG A 95 24.48 -13.66 5.48
C ARG A 95 23.09 -14.29 5.32
N LYS A 96 22.23 -14.04 6.31
CA LYS A 96 20.85 -14.53 6.35
C LYS A 96 19.88 -13.37 6.43
N SER A 97 18.81 -13.45 5.65
CA SER A 97 17.71 -12.50 5.73
C SER A 97 16.36 -13.19 5.53
N PHE A 98 15.30 -12.43 5.74
CA PHE A 98 13.94 -12.87 5.45
C PHE A 98 13.72 -13.00 3.93
N GLY A 99 12.88 -13.96 3.51
CA GLY A 99 12.49 -14.10 2.11
C GLY A 99 11.51 -13.00 1.68
N LEU A 100 11.60 -12.58 0.42
CA LEU A 100 10.61 -11.71 -0.24
C LEU A 100 10.08 -12.41 -1.48
N ASP A 101 8.80 -12.21 -1.79
CA ASP A 101 8.23 -12.72 -3.04
C ASP A 101 8.54 -11.75 -4.17
N LEU A 102 9.30 -12.19 -5.16
CA LEU A 102 9.94 -11.32 -6.15
C LEU A 102 9.21 -11.41 -7.49
N VAL A 103 8.88 -10.25 -8.06
CA VAL A 103 8.48 -10.12 -9.47
C VAL A 103 9.72 -9.94 -10.35
N SER A 104 10.70 -9.18 -9.86
CA SER A 104 12.03 -9.00 -10.45
C SER A 104 13.04 -8.63 -9.36
N ASP A 105 14.31 -8.42 -9.72
CA ASP A 105 15.32 -7.94 -8.74
C ASP A 105 15.04 -6.54 -8.17
N SER A 106 14.13 -5.77 -8.78
CA SER A 106 13.76 -4.43 -8.33
C SER A 106 12.33 -4.31 -7.81
N LEU A 107 11.51 -5.36 -7.94
CA LEU A 107 10.11 -5.36 -7.58
C LEU A 107 9.73 -6.61 -6.80
N ILE A 108 9.13 -6.41 -5.63
CA ILE A 108 8.46 -7.48 -4.87
C ILE A 108 6.99 -7.55 -5.26
N ASN A 109 6.40 -8.72 -5.06
CA ASN A 109 4.96 -8.89 -5.08
C ASN A 109 4.38 -8.25 -3.81
N ILE A 110 3.39 -7.36 -3.98
CA ILE A 110 2.66 -6.71 -2.88
C ILE A 110 1.18 -7.01 -3.09
N HIS A 111 0.56 -7.66 -2.11
CA HIS A 111 -0.86 -7.96 -2.11
C HIS A 111 -1.63 -6.67 -1.85
N TYR A 112 -2.34 -6.16 -2.85
CA TYR A 112 -3.23 -5.01 -2.67
C TYR A 112 -4.57 -5.53 -2.14
N ILE A 113 -5.04 -4.99 -1.03
CA ILE A 113 -6.32 -5.35 -0.41
C ILE A 113 -7.12 -4.06 -0.20
N ALA A 114 -8.25 -3.95 -0.89
CA ALA A 114 -9.24 -2.92 -0.62
C ALA A 114 -10.04 -3.32 0.63
N GLY A 115 -9.95 -2.51 1.67
CA GLY A 115 -10.69 -2.71 2.91
C GLY A 115 -12.18 -2.56 2.69
N LYS A 116 -12.97 -3.35 3.42
CA LYS A 116 -14.45 -3.32 3.33
C LYS A 116 -15.05 -2.03 3.90
N TYR A 117 -14.39 -1.45 4.90
CA TYR A 117 -14.87 -0.29 5.66
C TYR A 117 -13.96 0.94 5.44
N GLY A 118 -14.36 2.07 6.02
CA GLY A 118 -13.57 3.30 6.00
C GLY A 118 -12.50 3.32 7.10
N LYS A 119 -11.56 4.26 7.01
CA LYS A 119 -10.43 4.44 7.93
C LYS A 119 -10.81 4.52 9.41
N ALA A 120 -12.03 4.99 9.72
CA ALA A 120 -12.55 5.04 11.09
C ALA A 120 -12.67 3.67 11.75
N THR A 121 -12.77 2.58 10.97
CA THR A 121 -12.78 1.18 11.46
C THR A 121 -11.38 0.65 11.72
N TYR A 122 -10.35 1.30 11.17
CA TYR A 122 -8.96 0.86 11.26
C TYR A 122 -8.06 1.93 11.94
N PRO A 123 -8.44 2.49 13.11
CA PRO A 123 -7.62 3.49 13.78
C PRO A 123 -6.36 2.87 14.40
N TYR A 124 -5.38 3.72 14.72
CA TYR A 124 -4.18 3.32 15.43
C TYR A 124 -4.50 2.52 16.70
N SER A 125 -5.36 3.06 17.56
CA SER A 125 -5.79 2.36 18.79
C SER A 125 -6.95 1.42 18.49
N GLY A 126 -6.72 0.11 18.62
CA GLY A 126 -7.76 -0.91 18.50
C GLY A 126 -8.13 -1.34 17.07
N GLY A 127 -7.61 -0.70 16.02
CA GLY A 127 -7.97 -1.03 14.63
C GLY A 127 -7.23 -2.23 14.02
N SER A 128 -6.09 -2.65 14.59
CA SER A 128 -5.27 -3.74 14.03
C SER A 128 -6.02 -5.07 13.93
N GLY A 129 -6.92 -5.38 14.87
CA GLY A 129 -7.74 -6.59 14.82
C GLY A 129 -8.68 -6.63 13.60
N ALA A 130 -9.28 -5.49 13.25
CA ALA A 130 -10.16 -5.39 12.08
C ALA A 130 -9.38 -5.54 10.77
N VAL A 131 -8.20 -4.92 10.67
CA VAL A 131 -7.29 -5.08 9.51
C VAL A 131 -6.87 -6.55 9.38
N LYS A 132 -6.42 -7.18 10.47
CA LYS A 132 -5.98 -8.58 10.49
C LYS A 132 -7.07 -9.53 10.00
N ALA A 133 -8.32 -9.33 10.44
CA ALA A 133 -9.44 -10.18 10.04
C ALA A 133 -9.69 -10.14 8.52
N GLU A 134 -9.57 -8.97 7.89
CA GLU A 134 -9.73 -8.85 6.43
C GLU A 134 -8.53 -9.42 5.66
N VAL A 135 -7.31 -9.23 6.16
CA VAL A 135 -6.09 -9.86 5.59
C VAL A 135 -6.18 -11.39 5.67
N ASP A 136 -6.63 -11.94 6.79
CA ASP A 136 -6.81 -13.38 6.96
C ASP A 136 -7.91 -13.91 6.02
N SER A 137 -9.02 -13.18 5.90
CA SER A 137 -10.08 -13.52 4.93
C SER A 137 -9.56 -13.54 3.49
N TYR A 138 -8.72 -12.57 3.12
CA TYR A 138 -8.09 -12.52 1.80
C TYR A 138 -7.21 -13.75 1.55
N PHE A 139 -6.32 -14.11 2.49
CA PHE A 139 -5.44 -15.27 2.31
C PHE A 139 -6.18 -16.61 2.41
N ASN A 140 -7.29 -16.70 3.14
CA ASN A 140 -8.16 -17.87 3.12
C ASN A 140 -8.77 -18.10 1.73
N GLN A 141 -9.08 -17.01 1.01
CA GLN A 141 -9.57 -17.06 -0.38
C GLN A 141 -8.44 -17.20 -1.41
N ASN A 142 -7.22 -16.81 -1.04
CA ASN A 142 -6.04 -16.79 -1.91
C ASN A 142 -4.85 -17.55 -1.27
N PRO A 143 -5.00 -18.84 -0.93
CA PRO A 143 -4.01 -19.55 -0.11
C PRO A 143 -2.63 -19.67 -0.77
N SER A 144 -2.57 -19.74 -2.11
CA SER A 144 -1.29 -19.78 -2.85
C SER A 144 -0.47 -18.49 -2.74
N GLY A 145 -1.12 -17.37 -2.40
CA GLY A 145 -0.48 -16.08 -2.16
C GLY A 145 0.25 -16.00 -0.82
N LYS A 146 -0.20 -16.76 0.18
CA LYS A 146 0.41 -16.77 1.52
C LYS A 146 1.70 -17.57 1.51
N LYS A 147 2.84 -16.92 1.78
CA LYS A 147 4.19 -17.50 1.72
C LYS A 147 4.81 -17.78 3.09
N SER A 148 4.19 -17.32 4.17
CA SER A 148 4.52 -17.66 5.55
C SER A 148 3.39 -17.20 6.49
N GLU A 149 3.59 -17.38 7.80
CA GLU A 149 2.72 -16.82 8.84
C GLU A 149 3.02 -15.36 9.19
N HIS A 150 4.08 -14.77 8.59
CA HIS A 150 4.51 -13.40 8.89
C HIS A 150 3.98 -12.40 7.87
N ASN A 151 3.38 -11.31 8.37
CA ASN A 151 2.76 -10.26 7.56
C ASN A 151 3.38 -8.90 7.88
N LEU A 152 3.74 -8.15 6.85
CA LEU A 152 3.93 -6.70 6.92
C LEU A 152 2.76 -6.04 6.20
N ILE A 153 1.92 -5.36 6.96
CA ILE A 153 0.70 -4.71 6.49
C ILE A 153 0.96 -3.21 6.48
N ILE A 154 0.96 -2.62 5.28
CA ILE A 154 1.25 -1.21 5.06
C ILE A 154 -0.05 -0.51 4.67
N ILE A 155 -0.38 0.56 5.38
CA ILE A 155 -1.65 1.29 5.21
C ILE A 155 -1.34 2.76 4.86
N PRO A 156 -1.99 3.36 3.85
CA PRO A 156 -1.81 4.80 3.60
C PRO A 156 -2.13 5.64 4.83
N THR A 157 -1.37 6.71 5.03
CA THR A 157 -1.68 7.73 6.04
C THR A 157 -3.11 8.25 5.88
N TYR A 158 -3.80 8.47 6.99
CA TYR A 158 -5.13 9.10 7.00
C TYR A 158 -5.03 10.62 7.02
N ASN A 159 -3.87 11.13 7.44
CA ASN A 159 -3.59 12.54 7.50
C ASN A 159 -3.18 13.06 6.11
N THR A 160 -3.81 14.15 5.69
CA THR A 160 -3.48 14.85 4.43
C THR A 160 -2.27 15.76 4.57
N ASP A 161 -1.82 16.03 5.81
CA ASP A 161 -0.60 16.77 6.06
C ASP A 161 0.62 15.86 5.82
N PRO A 162 1.42 16.10 4.76
CA PRO A 162 2.59 15.28 4.48
C PRO A 162 3.68 15.40 5.55
N ALA A 163 3.60 16.42 6.42
CA ALA A 163 4.52 16.58 7.53
C ALA A 163 4.16 15.72 8.75
N ASN A 164 2.93 15.21 8.85
CA ASN A 164 2.46 14.49 10.02
C ASN A 164 1.69 13.22 9.60
N PRO A 165 2.35 12.26 8.92
CA PRO A 165 1.70 11.02 8.54
C PRO A 165 1.25 10.24 9.78
N GLY A 166 0.07 9.64 9.72
CA GLY A 166 -0.50 8.95 10.87
C GLY A 166 -1.96 8.56 10.65
N GLY A 167 -2.54 7.95 11.69
CA GLY A 167 -3.91 7.46 11.66
C GLY A 167 -4.04 5.92 11.75
N PRO A 168 -3.41 5.12 10.87
CA PRO A 168 -3.52 3.67 10.92
C PRO A 168 -2.68 3.04 12.05
N PRO A 169 -2.84 1.74 12.34
CA PRO A 169 -1.94 0.96 13.18
C PRO A 169 -0.47 1.08 12.75
N PHE A 170 0.43 1.24 13.73
CA PHE A 170 1.88 1.32 13.52
C PHE A 170 2.61 0.63 14.67
N TYR A 171 2.63 -0.71 14.66
CA TYR A 171 3.19 -1.56 15.71
C TYR A 171 3.14 -3.05 15.30
N GLY A 172 3.72 -3.93 16.11
CA GLY A 172 3.63 -5.39 15.94
C GLY A 172 2.54 -6.02 16.81
N THR A 173 1.86 -7.05 16.27
CA THR A 173 0.97 -7.96 17.03
C THR A 173 1.21 -9.40 16.57
N GLY A 174 1.75 -10.25 17.45
CA GLY A 174 2.09 -11.64 17.08
C GLY A 174 3.04 -11.69 15.88
N THR A 175 2.65 -12.37 14.79
CA THR A 175 3.42 -12.48 13.55
C THR A 175 3.09 -11.40 12.51
N SER A 176 2.27 -10.39 12.86
CA SER A 176 1.92 -9.29 11.96
C SER A 176 2.51 -7.97 12.44
N CYS A 177 3.03 -7.18 11.51
CA CYS A 177 3.51 -5.83 11.74
C CYS A 177 2.69 -4.87 10.88
N TYR A 178 2.28 -3.74 11.47
CA TYR A 178 1.59 -2.68 10.78
C TYR A 178 2.53 -1.49 10.63
N ALA A 179 2.62 -0.98 9.41
CA ALA A 179 3.35 0.22 9.07
C ALA A 179 2.46 1.16 8.24
N LEU A 180 2.93 2.37 8.00
CA LEU A 180 2.20 3.35 7.20
C LEU A 180 2.98 3.74 5.94
N ASP A 181 2.24 4.23 4.94
CA ASP A 181 2.80 4.82 3.72
C ASP A 181 2.35 6.26 3.57
N TYR A 182 3.23 7.12 3.05
CA TYR A 182 2.96 8.52 2.75
C TYR A 182 3.82 8.96 1.58
N VAL A 183 3.47 10.10 0.95
CA VAL A 183 4.06 10.54 -0.32
C VAL A 183 5.59 10.64 -0.32
N ASN A 184 6.19 10.94 0.85
CA ASN A 184 7.63 11.12 1.01
C ASN A 184 8.34 9.90 1.60
N LEU A 185 7.64 8.78 1.85
CA LEU A 185 8.27 7.51 2.21
C LEU A 185 8.91 6.90 0.96
N ASP A 186 10.16 7.28 0.71
CA ASP A 186 10.93 6.89 -0.46
C ASP A 186 12.40 6.70 -0.05
N ALA A 187 13.00 5.59 -0.48
CA ALA A 187 14.39 5.27 -0.16
C ALA A 187 15.38 6.36 -0.59
N LYS A 188 15.05 7.16 -1.63
CA LYS A 188 15.88 8.30 -2.05
C LYS A 188 16.01 9.39 -0.97
N ASN A 189 15.08 9.41 -0.01
CA ASN A 189 15.06 10.35 1.10
C ASN A 189 15.83 9.82 2.32
N LEU A 190 16.33 8.58 2.30
CA LEU A 190 17.13 8.08 3.41
C LEU A 190 18.48 8.80 3.49
N GLY A 191 18.83 9.30 4.67
CA GLY A 191 20.12 9.94 4.94
C GLY A 191 20.27 11.36 4.39
N ILE A 192 19.22 11.95 3.80
CA ILE A 192 19.24 13.39 3.45
C ILE A 192 18.98 14.23 4.70
N GLY A 193 19.49 15.46 4.74
CA GLY A 193 19.23 16.38 5.85
C GLY A 193 17.81 16.96 5.86
N GLY A 194 17.39 17.51 7.00
CA GLY A 194 16.10 18.18 7.17
C GLY A 194 14.91 17.23 7.38
N ASP A 195 13.71 17.81 7.49
CA ASP A 195 12.50 17.10 7.90
C ASP A 195 12.17 15.88 7.04
N ILE A 196 12.40 15.97 5.73
CA ILE A 196 12.10 14.89 4.78
C ILE A 196 12.97 13.66 5.08
N GLY A 197 14.27 13.86 5.32
CA GLY A 197 15.17 12.75 5.62
C GLY A 197 15.03 12.22 7.03
N TRP A 198 14.75 13.10 8.01
CA TRP A 198 14.40 12.67 9.36
C TRP A 198 13.20 11.71 9.34
N LYS A 199 12.10 12.10 8.67
CA LYS A 199 10.88 11.28 8.54
C LYS A 199 11.06 10.00 7.75
N ALA A 200 12.05 9.91 6.87
CA ALA A 200 12.39 8.66 6.21
C ALA A 200 13.00 7.61 7.16
N THR A 201 13.40 8.02 8.38
CA THR A 201 14.08 7.16 9.36
C THR A 201 13.32 6.93 10.67
N VAL A 202 12.17 7.59 10.89
CA VAL A 202 11.40 7.53 12.15
C VAL A 202 9.95 7.13 11.96
#